data_AF-A5A7L0-F1
#
_entry.id   AF-A5A7L0-F1
#
_cell.length_a   1.000
_cell.length_b   1.000
_cell.length_c   1.000
_cell.angle_alpha   90.00
_cell.angle_beta   90.00
_cell.angle_gamma   90.00
#
_symmetry.space_group_name_H-M   'P 1'
#
loop_
_entity.id
_entity.type
_entity.pdbx_description
1 polymer ?
#
loop_
_entity_poly.entity_id
_entity_poly.type
_entity_poly.pdbx_seq_one_letter_code
_entity_poly.pdbx_strand_id
1 'polypeptide(L)' 'MKLYFVLLMKSHFQSYPCPLQINSFWNLGFLLGITIILQIITGIFLGLHYTSDLN' A
#
# COMPACT_ATOMS: atom_id res chain seq x y z
N MET A 1 24.30 -7.58 -5.85
CA MET A 1 23.23 -6.64 -5.46
C MET A 1 21.89 -6.93 -6.17
N LYS A 2 21.85 -6.97 -7.52
CA LYS A 2 20.61 -7.24 -8.30
C LYS A 2 19.91 -8.57 -7.97
N LEU A 3 20.69 -9.64 -7.70
CA LEU A 3 20.15 -10.95 -7.30
C LEU A 3 19.46 -10.90 -5.92
N TYR A 4 20.03 -10.15 -4.97
CA TYR A 4 19.51 -10.06 -3.60
C TYR A 4 18.15 -9.35 -3.55
N PHE A 5 18.02 -8.28 -4.35
CA PHE A 5 16.75 -7.58 -4.52
C PHE A 5 15.66 -8.49 -5.11
N VAL A 6 15.99 -9.28 -6.13
CA VAL A 6 15.03 -10.22 -6.74
C VAL A 6 14.62 -11.32 -5.77
N LEU A 7 15.54 -11.84 -4.95
CA LEU A 7 15.24 -12.85 -3.94
C LEU A 7 14.30 -12.31 -2.85
N LEU A 8 14.54 -11.08 -2.40
CA LEU A 8 13.68 -10.39 -1.44
C LEU A 8 12.26 -10.19 -1.99
N MET A 9 12.12 -9.79 -3.25
CA MET A 9 10.79 -9.66 -3.87
C MET A 9 10.09 -11.02 -3.98
N LYS A 10 10.82 -12.08 -4.34
CA LYS A 10 10.27 -13.44 -4.40
C LYS A 10 9.78 -13.95 -3.04
N SER A 11 10.51 -13.71 -1.96
CA SER A 11 10.13 -14.21 -0.64
C SER A 11 8.84 -13.57 -0.10
N HIS A 12 8.61 -12.29 -0.38
CA HIS A 12 7.44 -11.57 0.15
C HIS A 12 6.18 -11.70 -0.73
N PHE A 13 6.34 -11.73 -2.06
CA PHE A 13 5.19 -11.77 -2.97
C PHE A 13 4.81 -13.18 -3.42
N GLN A 14 5.78 -14.08 -3.58
CA GLN A 14 5.54 -15.39 -4.19
C GLN A 14 5.59 -16.54 -3.18
N SER A 15 6.58 -16.52 -2.28
CA SER A 15 6.89 -17.67 -1.44
C SER A 15 6.57 -17.45 0.04
N TYR A 16 5.54 -16.65 0.34
CA TYR A 16 5.10 -16.45 1.72
C TYR A 16 4.14 -17.57 2.15
N PRO A 17 4.46 -18.35 3.20
CA PRO A 17 3.57 -19.40 3.68
C PRO A 17 2.36 -18.78 4.40
N CYS A 18 1.18 -18.90 3.80
CA CYS A 18 -0.08 -18.45 4.36
C CYS A 18 -0.82 -19.62 5.06
N PRO A 19 -1.39 -19.42 6.26
CA PRO A 19 -2.24 -20.43 6.89
C PRO A 19 -3.50 -20.69 6.04
N LEU A 20 -4.06 -21.90 6.10
CA LEU A 20 -5.22 -22.28 5.25
C LEU A 20 -6.55 -21.66 5.73
N GLN A 21 -6.68 -21.34 7.02
CA GLN A 21 -7.89 -20.73 7.59
C GLN A 21 -7.68 -19.24 7.87
N ILE A 22 -7.67 -18.43 6.81
CA ILE A 22 -7.55 -16.97 6.92
C ILE A 22 -8.94 -16.33 6.99
N ASN A 23 -9.20 -15.55 8.04
CA ASN A 23 -10.40 -14.73 8.16
C ASN A 23 -10.30 -13.45 7.31
N SER A 24 -11.43 -12.87 6.91
CA SER A 24 -11.54 -11.65 6.10
C SER A 24 -10.79 -10.43 6.68
N PHE A 25 -10.61 -10.36 8.00
CA PHE A 25 -9.82 -9.31 8.66
C PHE A 25 -8.35 -9.22 8.18
N TRP A 26 -7.78 -10.31 7.66
CA TRP A 26 -6.42 -10.29 7.11
C TRP A 26 -6.30 -9.50 5.80
N ASN A 27 -7.42 -9.23 5.10
CA ASN A 27 -7.42 -8.41 3.89
C ASN A 27 -7.27 -6.90 4.19
N LEU A 28 -7.42 -6.47 5.45
CA LEU A 28 -7.35 -5.07 5.84
C LEU A 28 -5.98 -4.45 5.53
N GLY A 29 -4.89 -5.20 5.67
CA GLY A 29 -3.55 -4.69 5.37
C GLY A 29 -3.40 -4.25 3.90
N PHE A 30 -3.88 -5.07 2.97
CA PHE A 30 -3.88 -4.74 1.55
C PHE A 30 -4.82 -3.59 1.24
N LEU A 31 -6.01 -3.59 1.85
CA LEU A 31 -6.99 -2.53 1.68
C LEU A 31 -6.44 -1.17 2.14
N LEU A 32 -5.73 -1.14 3.27
CA LEU A 32 -5.05 0.05 3.78
C LEU A 32 -3.98 0.54 2.80
N GLY A 33 -3.18 -0.37 2.23
CA GLY A 33 -2.20 -0.03 1.19
C GLY A 33 -2.84 0.68 -0.02
N ILE A 34 -3.98 0.17 -0.50
CA ILE A 34 -4.74 0.81 -1.59
C ILE A 34 -5.24 2.20 -1.15
N THR A 35 -5.84 2.30 0.04
CA THR A 35 -6.40 3.59 0.51
C THR A 35 -5.34 4.67 0.66
N ILE A 36 -4.11 4.31 1.05
CA ILE A 36 -3.01 5.26 1.18
C ILE A 36 -2.59 5.81 -0.18
N ILE A 37 -2.46 4.94 -1.19
CA ILE A 37 -2.15 5.37 -2.56
C ILE A 37 -3.24 6.31 -3.06
N LEU A 38 -4.50 5.94 -2.84
CA LEU A 38 -5.64 6.74 -3.26
C LEU A 38 -5.64 8.11 -2.56
N GLN A 39 -5.34 8.16 -1.26
CA GLN A 39 -5.29 9.42 -0.51
C GLN A 39 -4.13 10.34 -0.90
N ILE A 40 -2.98 9.79 -1.27
CA ILE A 40 -1.86 10.61 -1.77
C ILE A 40 -2.27 11.27 -3.09
N ILE A 41 -2.88 10.50 -4.01
CA ILE A 41 -3.30 11.01 -5.32
C ILE A 41 -4.37 12.09 -5.17
N THR A 42 -5.43 11.82 -4.40
CA THR A 42 -6.51 12.78 -4.17
C THR A 42 -6.03 14.00 -3.39
N GLY A 43 -5.15 13.81 -2.39
CA GLY A 43 -4.55 14.88 -1.60
C GLY A 43 -3.69 15.82 -2.45
N ILE A 44 -2.92 15.30 -3.41
CA ILE A 44 -2.18 16.12 -4.37
C ILE A 44 -3.15 16.94 -5.22
N PHE A 45 -4.19 16.31 -5.79
CA PHE A 45 -5.17 17.02 -6.61
C PHE A 45 -5.90 18.11 -5.82
N LEU A 46 -6.30 17.81 -4.59
CA LEU A 46 -6.94 18.77 -3.71
C LEU A 46 -5.99 19.92 -3.35
N GLY A 47 -4.73 19.62 -3.04
CA GLY A 47 -3.69 20.61 -2.75
C GLY A 47 -3.38 21.56 -3.91
N LEU A 48 -3.56 21.13 -5.17
CA LEU A 48 -3.40 21.99 -6.34
C LEU A 48 -4.53 23.03 -6.49
N HIS A 49 -5.73 22.72 -6.00
CA HIS A 49 -6.89 23.62 -6.05
C HIS A 49 -7.17 24.32 -4.73
N TYR A 50 -6.51 23.91 -3.65
CA TYR A 50 -6.70 24.44 -2.31
C TYR A 50 -5.78 25.64 -2.08
N THR A 51 -6.37 26.83 -1.93
CA THR A 51 -5.71 27.98 -1.30
C THR A 51 -6.02 27.95 0.19
N SER A 52 -4.98 27.92 1.04
CA SER A 52 -5.14 27.89 2.49
C SER A 52 -5.27 29.30 3.05
N ASP A 53 -6.44 29.91 2.87
CA ASP A 53 -6.75 31.17 3.55
C ASP A 53 -7.09 30.89 5.03
N LEU A 54 -6.48 31.68 5.92
CA LEU A 54 -6.43 31.46 7.37
C LEU A 54 -7.28 32.50 8.14
N ASN A 55 -8.27 33.11 7.47
CA ASN A 55 -9.08 34.20 8.03
C ASN A 55 -10.44 33.74 8.53
#